data_AF-A0A8R7UP52-F1
#
_entry.id   AF-A0A8R7UP52-F1
#
_cell.length_a   1.000
_cell.length_b   1.000
_cell.length_c   1.000
_cell.angle_alpha   90.00
_cell.angle_beta   90.00
_cell.angle_gamma   90.00
#
_symmetry.space_group_name_H-M   'P 1'
#
loop_
_entity.id
_entity.type
_entity.pdbx_description
1 polymer ?
#
loop_
_entity_poly.entity_id
_entity_poly.type
_entity_poly.pdbx_seq_one_letter_code
_entity_poly.pdbx_strand_id
1 'polypeptide(L)' 'MCSLEATRAELGLAVLYLNKAEARDKICRAIQYGSKFISNGQPGTAQNVDKSTTLARKVFRLLKVSPPAHAIMICSL' A
#
# COMPACT_ATOMS: atom_id res chain seq x y z
N MET A 1 21.15 -20.91 -9.20
CA MET A 1 20.73 -20.59 -7.82
C MET A 1 20.86 -19.10 -7.45
N CYS A 2 21.20 -18.19 -8.38
CA CYS A 2 21.44 -16.77 -8.05
C CYS A 2 20.19 -15.87 -8.12
N SER A 3 19.23 -16.13 -9.01
CA SER A 3 18.08 -15.21 -9.16
C SER A 3 17.05 -15.34 -8.05
N LEU A 4 16.76 -16.56 -7.58
CA LEU A 4 15.75 -16.78 -6.53
C LEU A 4 16.16 -16.14 -5.20
N GLU A 5 17.43 -16.25 -4.82
CA GLU A 5 17.95 -15.61 -3.60
C GLU A 5 17.98 -14.08 -3.73
N ALA A 6 18.28 -13.54 -4.92
CA ALA A 6 18.20 -12.10 -5.19
C ALA A 6 16.74 -11.60 -5.06
N THR A 7 15.78 -12.29 -5.66
CA THR A 7 14.35 -11.94 -5.53
C THR A 7 13.86 -12.06 -4.08
N ARG A 8 14.37 -13.04 -3.32
CA ARG A 8 14.04 -13.19 -1.89
C ARG A 8 14.59 -12.02 -1.06
N ALA A 9 15.80 -11.55 -1.37
CA ALA A 9 16.39 -10.38 -0.73
C ALA A 9 15.62 -9.10 -1.04
N GLU A 10 15.22 -8.89 -2.30
CA GLU A 10 14.39 -7.76 -2.73
C GLU A 10 13.01 -7.78 -2.07
N LEU A 11 12.38 -8.95 -1.96
CA LEU A 11 11.11 -9.11 -1.26
C LEU A 11 11.26 -8.81 0.24
N GLY A 12 12.35 -9.26 0.87
CA GLY A 12 12.67 -8.93 2.27
C GLY A 12 12.83 -7.42 2.50
N LEU A 13 13.48 -6.73 1.56
CA LEU A 13 13.61 -5.27 1.58
C LEU A 13 12.25 -4.57 1.40
N ALA A 14 11.39 -5.07 0.51
CA ALA A 14 10.04 -4.57 0.32
C ALA A 14 9.18 -4.74 1.58
N VAL A 15 9.26 -5.89 2.25
CA VAL A 15 8.56 -6.13 3.53
C VAL A 15 9.04 -5.18 4.62
N LEU A 16 10.35 -4.97 4.74
CA LEU A 16 10.94 -4.04 5.70
C LEU A 16 10.48 -2.59 5.44
N TYR A 17 10.46 -2.19 4.17
CA TYR A 17 9.98 -0.88 3.75
C TYR A 17 8.49 -0.70 4.06
N LEU A 18 7.67 -1.70 3.75
CA LEU A 18 6.24 -1.72 4.04
C LEU A 18 5.93 -1.75 5.53
N ASN A 19 6.82 -2.22 6.41
CA ASN A 19 6.59 -2.14 7.86
C ASN A 19 6.62 -0.71 8.41
N LYS A 20 7.16 0.26 7.64
CA LYS A 20 7.11 1.67 8.03
C LYS A 20 5.75 2.26 7.66
N ALA A 21 5.02 2.77 8.65
CA ALA A 21 3.71 3.39 8.45
C ALA A 21 3.75 4.56 7.44
N GLU A 22 4.85 5.33 7.41
CA GLU A 22 5.06 6.41 6.45
C GLU A 22 5.20 5.93 5.00
N ALA A 23 5.84 4.77 4.78
CA ALA A 23 5.98 4.19 3.45
C ALA A 23 4.62 3.76 2.88
N ARG A 24 3.77 3.15 3.73
CA ARG A 24 2.39 2.81 3.34
C ARG A 24 1.55 4.04 3.01
N ASP A 25 1.69 5.13 3.78
CA ASP A 25 0.97 6.38 3.51
C ASP A 25 1.36 6.97 2.14
N LYS A 26 2.66 6.96 1.80
CA LYS A 26 3.17 7.41 0.51
C LYS A 26 2.67 6.54 -0.66
N ILE A 27 2.62 5.22 -0.48
CA ILE A 27 2.10 4.30 -1.51
C ILE A 27 0.61 4.56 -1.75
N CYS A 28 -0.20 4.66 -0.69
CA CYS A 28 -1.63 4.95 -0.85
C CYS A 28 -1.87 6.32 -1.52
N ARG A 29 -1.04 7.33 -1.23
CA ARG A 29 -1.08 8.61 -1.94
C ARG A 29 -0.77 8.45 -3.43
N ALA A 30 0.27 7.69 -3.77
CA ALA A 30 0.62 7.44 -5.16
C ALA A 30 -0.51 6.74 -5.92
N ILE A 31 -1.19 5.76 -5.30
CA ILE A 31 -2.35 5.07 -5.89
C ILE A 31 -3.51 6.05 -6.12
N GLN A 32 -3.81 6.92 -5.14
CA GLN A 32 -4.84 7.95 -5.29
C GLN A 32 -4.55 8.89 -6.47
N TYR A 33 -3.31 9.38 -6.57
CA TYR A 33 -2.92 10.26 -7.66
C TYR A 33 -2.90 9.55 -9.01
N GLY A 34 -2.33 8.34 -9.08
CA GLY A 34 -2.29 7.54 -10.31
C GLY A 34 -3.69 7.20 -10.81
N SER A 35 -4.61 6.86 -9.92
CA SER A 35 -5.99 6.57 -10.27
C SER A 35 -6.73 7.82 -10.79
N LYS A 36 -6.52 8.99 -10.17
CA LYS A 36 -7.06 10.28 -10.65
C LYS A 36 -6.50 10.66 -12.02
N PHE A 37 -5.21 10.40 -12.26
CA PHE A 37 -4.54 10.65 -13.53
C PHE A 37 -5.13 9.77 -14.64
N ILE A 38 -5.24 8.47 -14.42
CA ILE A 38 -5.79 7.51 -15.40
C ILE A 38 -7.26 7.84 -15.74
N SER A 39 -8.04 8.26 -14.74
CA SER A 39 -9.45 8.57 -14.91
C SER A 39 -9.72 9.97 -15.49
N ASN A 40 -8.68 10.75 -15.82
CA ASN A 40 -8.79 12.13 -16.31
C ASN A 40 -9.74 13.01 -15.46
N GLY A 41 -9.75 12.78 -14.14
CA GLY A 41 -10.64 13.49 -13.20
C GLY A 41 -12.13 13.09 -13.24
N GLN A 42 -12.53 12.11 -14.07
CA GLN A 42 -13.93 11.65 -14.11
C GLN A 42 -14.31 10.87 -12.83
N PRO A 43 -15.50 11.11 -12.27
CA PRO A 43 -16.01 10.32 -11.15
C PRO A 43 -16.36 8.90 -11.62
N GLY A 44 -16.05 7.90 -10.79
CA GLY A 44 -16.23 6.49 -11.14
C GLY A 44 -15.24 5.60 -10.39
N THR A 45 -14.54 4.72 -11.11
CA THR A 45 -13.54 3.80 -10.55
C THR A 45 -12.48 4.52 -9.72
N ALA A 46 -12.01 5.69 -10.15
CA ALA A 46 -11.02 6.45 -9.39
C ALA A 46 -11.52 6.99 -8.05
N GLN A 47 -12.81 7.30 -7.95
CA GLN A 47 -13.41 7.71 -6.68
C GLN A 47 -13.51 6.53 -5.71
N ASN A 48 -13.77 5.32 -6.21
CA ASN A 48 -13.83 4.12 -5.38
C ASN A 48 -12.43 3.76 -4.84
N VAL A 49 -11.41 3.88 -5.69
CA VAL A 49 -10.00 3.72 -5.29
C VAL A 49 -9.59 4.77 -4.25
N ASP A 50 -10.00 6.03 -4.42
CA ASP A 50 -9.70 7.11 -3.46
C ASP A 50 -10.33 6.86 -2.07
N LYS A 51 -11.56 6.34 -2.05
CA LYS A 51 -12.27 5.96 -0.81
C LYS A 51 -11.56 4.80 -0.10
N SER A 52 -11.31 3.70 -0.81
CA SER A 52 -10.68 2.51 -0.23
C SER A 52 -9.27 2.80 0.28
N THR A 53 -8.45 3.53 -0.48
CA THR A 53 -7.09 3.91 -0.07
C THR A 53 -7.08 4.91 1.10
N THR A 54 -8.05 5.82 1.17
CA THR A 54 -8.17 6.74 2.31
C THR A 54 -8.52 6.00 3.60
N LEU A 55 -9.39 4.99 3.53
CA LEU A 55 -9.69 4.11 4.66
C LEU A 55 -8.44 3.32 5.09
N ALA A 56 -7.71 2.72 4.14
CA ALA A 56 -6.46 2.00 4.43
C ALA A 56 -5.44 2.92 5.14
N ARG A 57 -5.30 4.18 4.73
CA ARG A 57 -4.41 5.16 5.39
C ARG A 57 -4.83 5.52 6.82
N LYS A 58 -6.14 5.50 7.12
CA LYS A 58 -6.63 5.69 8.50
C LYS A 58 -6.31 4.45 9.35
N VAL A 59 -6.55 3.27 8.81
CA VAL A 59 -6.23 1.99 9.45
C VAL A 59 -4.74 1.89 9.77
N PHE A 60 -3.86 2.25 8.83
CA PHE A 60 -2.40 2.25 9.06
C PHE A 60 -1.94 3.26 10.10
N ARG A 61 -2.62 4.41 10.25
CA ARG A 61 -2.33 5.37 11.33
C ARG A 61 -2.75 4.83 12.70
N LEU A 62 -3.90 4.14 12.77
CA LEU A 62 -4.43 3.58 14.03
C LEU A 62 -3.66 2.33 14.48
N LEU A 63 -3.23 1.48 13.55
CA LEU A 63 -2.47 0.24 13.81
C LEU A 63 -1.00 0.47 14.19
N LYS A 64 -0.54 1.71 14.42
CA LYS A 64 0.83 2.03 14.87
C LYS A 64 1.24 1.39 16.21
N VAL A 65 0.34 0.67 16.88
CA VAL A 65 0.52 0.16 18.25
C VAL A 65 0.94 -1.32 18.33
N SER A 66 0.99 -2.12 17.24
CA SER A 66 1.54 -3.48 17.33
C SER A 66 1.92 -4.11 15.97
N PRO A 67 3.12 -4.72 15.85
CA PRO A 67 3.41 -5.71 14.80
C PRO A 67 3.51 -7.14 15.38
N PRO A 68 3.33 -8.22 14.58
CA PRO A 68 2.53 -8.35 13.35
C PRO A 68 1.72 -9.69 13.26
N ALA A 69 0.44 -9.65 12.90
CA ALA A 69 -0.29 -10.86 12.47
C ALA A 69 -1.31 -10.63 11.34
N HIS A 70 -1.84 -9.41 11.17
CA HIS A 70 -3.01 -9.19 10.30
C HIS A 70 -2.80 -8.25 9.10
N ALA A 71 -1.56 -7.79 8.84
CA ALA A 71 -1.29 -6.85 7.75
C ALA A 71 -1.42 -7.47 6.33
N ILE A 72 -1.46 -8.80 6.22
CA ILE A 72 -1.56 -9.52 4.94
C ILE A 72 -2.95 -9.37 4.29
N MET A 73 -4.00 -9.13 5.08
CA MET A 73 -5.38 -8.97 4.57
C MET A 73 -5.63 -7.67 3.78
N ILE A 74 -4.81 -6.62 3.98
CA ILE A 74 -5.02 -5.33 3.30
C ILE A 74 -4.37 -5.31 1.90
N CYS A 75 -3.53 -6.29 1.57
CA CYS A 75 -2.89 -6.41 0.25
C CYS A 75 -3.75 -7.07 -0.84
N SER A 76 -4.98 -7.51 -0.53
CA SER A 76 -5.91 -8.12 -1.50
C SER A 76 -6.87 -7.12 -2.16
N LEU A 77 -6.56 -5.82 -2.14
CA LEU A 77 -7.32 -4.73 -2.77
C LEU A 77 -6.61 -4.20 -4.01
#